data_AF-A0A9X2GFQ4-F1
#
_entry.id   AF-A0A9X2GFQ4-F1
#
_cell.length_a   1.000
_cell.length_b   1.000
_cell.length_c   1.000
_cell.angle_alpha   90.00
_cell.angle_beta   90.00
_cell.angle_gamma   90.00
#
_symmetry.space_group_name_H-M   'P 1'
#
loop_
_entity.id
_entity.type
_entity.pdbx_description
1 polymer ?
#
loop_
_entity_poly.entity_id
_entity_poly.type
_entity_poly.pdbx_seq_one_letter_code
_entity_poly.pdbx_strand_id
1 'polypeptide(L)'
;MTGRSPLRSIRRDVADRPFIVIWEATQACPLACLHCRAEAVPDRHPGELTTDEAGELMRQVAAFGRPAPLFVITGGDPGPYIRPDFCRWGRATYVIGR
;
A
#
# COMPACT_ATOMS: atom_id res chain seq x y z
N MET A 1 35.07 11.98 0.68
CA MET A 1 33.63 11.78 0.38
C MET A 1 33.37 10.28 0.46
N THR A 2 33.13 9.75 1.66
CA THR A 2 32.89 8.33 1.90
C THR A 2 31.58 7.92 1.23
N GLY A 3 31.66 7.04 0.24
CA GLY A 3 30.53 6.52 -0.50
C GLY A 3 29.52 5.86 0.44
N ARG A 4 28.33 6.43 0.53
CA ARG A 4 27.24 5.86 1.31
C ARG A 4 26.80 4.56 0.62
N SER A 5 27.03 3.42 1.26
CA SER A 5 26.44 2.17 0.79
C SER A 5 24.91 2.35 0.75
N PRO A 6 24.25 2.00 -0.36
CA PRO A 6 22.80 2.10 -0.42
C PRO A 6 22.20 1.21 0.68
N LEU A 7 21.26 1.77 1.46
CA LEU A 7 20.56 1.04 2.54
C LEU A 7 19.86 -0.23 2.02
N ARG A 8 19.53 -0.25 0.72
CA ARG A 8 18.99 -1.42 0.02
C ARG A 8 19.47 -1.42 -1.43
N SER A 9 20.15 -2.48 -1.86
CA SER A 9 20.45 -2.69 -3.28
C SER A 9 19.29 -3.44 -3.94
N ILE A 10 18.87 -2.96 -5.11
CA ILE A 10 17.86 -3.64 -5.92
C ILE A 10 18.56 -4.85 -6.55
N ARG A 11 18.36 -6.03 -5.97
CA ARG A 11 19.00 -7.28 -6.43
C ARG A 11 18.28 -7.95 -7.61
N ARG A 12 17.33 -7.26 -8.23
CA ARG A 12 16.28 -7.86 -9.08
C ARG A 12 15.92 -6.95 -10.24
N ASP A 13 15.66 -7.53 -11.41
CA ASP A 13 15.16 -6.77 -12.54
C ASP A 13 13.77 -6.20 -12.23
N VAL A 14 13.61 -4.91 -12.52
CA VAL A 14 12.35 -4.17 -12.40
C VAL A 14 11.37 -4.53 -13.51
N ALA A 15 11.87 -5.07 -14.63
CA ALA A 15 11.04 -5.61 -15.71
C ALA A 15 10.30 -6.89 -15.28
N ASP A 16 10.91 -7.70 -14.40
CA ASP A 16 10.32 -8.96 -13.93
C ASP A 16 9.29 -8.74 -12.81
N ARG A 17 9.57 -7.82 -11.88
CA ARG A 17 8.69 -7.56 -10.74
C ARG A 17 8.90 -6.15 -10.17
N PRO A 18 7.84 -5.53 -9.62
CA PRO A 18 7.99 -4.24 -8.95
C PRO A 18 8.83 -4.37 -7.68
N PHE A 19 9.60 -3.33 -7.38
CA PHE A 19 10.31 -3.21 -6.10
C PHE A 19 9.40 -2.72 -4.98
N ILE A 20 8.49 -1.80 -5.30
CA ILE A 20 7.50 -1.22 -4.40
C ILE A 20 6.17 -1.24 -5.11
N VAL A 21 5.12 -1.63 -4.40
CA VAL A 21 3.73 -1.44 -4.84
C VAL A 21 3.10 -0.47 -3.85
N ILE A 22 2.60 0.65 -4.36
CA ILE A 22 1.91 1.68 -3.58
C ILE A 22 0.45 1.64 -3.97
N TRP A 23 -0.44 1.50 -2.99
CA TRP A 23 -1.87 1.47 -3.23
C TRP A 23 -2.57 2.58 -2.43
N GLU A 24 -3.22 3.50 -3.14
CA GLU A 24 -4.17 4.47 -2.58
C GLU A 24 -5.48 3.74 -2.23
N ALA A 25 -5.62 3.27 -1.00
CA ALA A 25 -6.74 2.43 -0.59
C ALA A 25 -8.06 3.19 -0.40
N THR A 26 -7.98 4.49 -0.17
CA THR A 26 -9.13 5.39 -0.03
C THR A 26 -8.70 6.83 -0.27
N GLN A 27 -9.62 7.67 -0.75
CA GLN A 27 -9.44 9.13 -0.74
C GLN A 27 -10.06 9.77 0.52
N ALA A 28 -10.83 9.01 1.30
CA ALA A 28 -11.50 9.52 2.48
C ALA A 28 -10.46 9.88 3.56
N CYS A 29 -10.54 11.10 4.08
CA CYS A 29 -9.76 11.57 5.22
C CYS A 29 -10.55 12.66 5.96
N PRO A 30 -10.74 12.56 7.28
CA PRO A 30 -11.45 13.58 8.06
C PRO A 30 -10.83 14.98 7.98
N LEU A 31 -9.54 15.07 7.63
CA LEU A 31 -8.83 16.35 7.54
C LEU A 31 -9.01 17.05 6.18
N ALA A 32 -9.21 16.29 5.09
CA ALA A 32 -9.36 16.81 3.72
C ALA A 32 -8.41 17.99 3.38
N CYS A 33 -7.11 17.83 3.68
CA CYS A 33 -6.16 18.95 3.63
C CYS A 33 -5.97 19.48 2.20
N LEU A 34 -5.89 20.81 2.05
CA LEU A 34 -5.64 21.48 0.76
C LEU A 34 -4.32 21.06 0.07
N HIS A 35 -3.34 20.64 0.86
CA HIS A 35 -2.02 20.18 0.39
C HIS A 35 -1.92 18.65 0.36
N CYS A 36 -3.06 17.94 0.37
CA CYS A 36 -3.06 16.48 0.39
C CYS A 36 -2.69 15.93 -0.99
N ARG A 37 -1.63 15.12 -1.06
CA ARG A 37 -1.24 14.39 -2.27
C ARG A 37 -2.35 13.48 -2.79
N ALA A 38 -3.14 12.89 -1.89
CA ALA A 38 -4.22 11.97 -2.26
C ALA A 38 -5.52 12.68 -2.66
N GLU A 39 -5.51 14.02 -2.75
CA GLU A 39 -6.70 14.84 -3.02
C GLU A 39 -7.85 14.43 -2.11
N ALA A 40 -7.55 14.38 -0.81
CA ALA A 40 -8.43 13.74 0.14
C ALA A 40 -9.77 14.46 0.25
N VAL A 41 -10.83 13.66 0.28
CA VAL A 41 -12.22 14.08 0.47
C VAL A 41 -12.74 13.56 1.80
N PRO A 42 -13.84 14.09 2.36
CA PRO A 42 -14.35 13.60 3.64
C PRO A 42 -14.86 12.15 3.59
N ASP A 43 -15.50 11.79 2.48
CA ASP A 43 -16.26 10.55 2.34
C ASP A 43 -15.61 9.55 1.39
N ARG A 44 -15.90 8.26 1.60
CA ARG A 44 -15.37 7.19 0.76
C ARG A 44 -15.93 7.28 -0.65
N HIS A 45 -15.06 7.07 -1.63
CA HIS A 45 -15.49 7.01 -3.01
C HIS A 45 -16.23 5.67 -3.26
N PRO A 46 -17.39 5.67 -3.95
CA PRO A 46 -18.16 4.45 -4.18
C PRO A 46 -17.43 3.42 -5.05
N GLY A 47 -16.41 3.84 -5.80
CA GLY A 47 -15.54 2.99 -6.60
C GLY A 47 -14.29 2.47 -5.89
N GLU A 48 -14.16 2.66 -4.57
CA GLU A 48 -13.07 2.03 -3.82
C GLU A 48 -13.20 0.50 -3.83
N LEU A 49 -12.06 -0.20 -3.82
CA LEU A 49 -12.06 -1.66 -3.71
C LEU A 49 -12.81 -2.11 -2.46
N THR A 50 -13.70 -3.08 -2.66
CA THR A 50 -14.32 -3.86 -1.60
C THR A 50 -13.27 -4.62 -0.79
N THR A 51 -13.67 -5.17 0.36
CA THR A 51 -12.76 -5.95 1.20
C THR A 51 -12.21 -7.18 0.47
N ASP A 52 -13.02 -7.83 -0.35
CA ASP A 52 -12.62 -9.03 -1.09
C ASP A 52 -11.67 -8.68 -2.23
N GLU A 53 -11.94 -7.61 -2.99
CA GLU A 53 -11.05 -7.11 -4.04
C GLU A 53 -9.71 -6.64 -3.47
N ALA A 54 -9.72 -5.97 -2.32
CA ALA A 54 -8.49 -5.60 -1.61
C ALA A 54 -7.68 -6.83 -1.20
N GLY A 55 -8.34 -7.89 -0.72
CA GLY A 55 -7.69 -9.16 -0.40
C GLY A 55 -7.08 -9.82 -1.64
N GLU A 56 -7.79 -9.79 -2.76
CA GLU A 56 -7.30 -10.29 -4.04
C GLU A 56 -6.08 -9.50 -4.54
N LEU A 57 -6.10 -8.16 -4.46
CA LEU A 57 -4.94 -7.33 -4.77
C LEU A 57 -3.71 -7.73 -3.93
N MET A 58 -3.89 -7.94 -2.62
CA MET A 58 -2.79 -8.37 -1.74
C MET A 58 -2.25 -9.74 -2.13
N ARG A 59 -3.12 -10.66 -2.56
CA ARG A 59 -2.73 -11.98 -3.05
C ARG A 59 -1.92 -11.87 -4.34
N GLN A 60 -2.33 -11.00 -5.26
CA GLN A 60 -1.58 -10.71 -6.49
C GLN A 60 -0.20 -10.13 -6.20
N VAL A 61 -0.10 -9.19 -5.25
CA VAL A 61 1.18 -8.62 -4.82
C VAL A 61 2.08 -9.67 -4.15
N ALA A 62 1.50 -10.57 -3.35
CA ALA A 62 2.25 -11.69 -2.75
C ALA A 62 2.74 -12.71 -3.80
N ALA A 63 2.04 -12.84 -4.94
CA ALA A 63 2.37 -13.78 -6.01
C ALA A 63 3.68 -13.45 -6.76
N PHE A 64 4.24 -12.23 -6.61
CA PHE A 64 5.57 -11.88 -7.13
C PHE A 64 6.73 -12.70 -6.50
N GLY A 65 6.45 -13.44 -5.43
CA GLY A 65 7.39 -14.33 -4.77
C GLY A 65 8.43 -13.58 -3.92
N ARG A 66 9.39 -14.32 -3.37
CA ARG A 66 10.34 -13.80 -2.37
C ARG A 66 11.68 -13.38 -2.95
N PRO A 67 12.32 -12.29 -2.47
CA PRO A 67 11.75 -11.22 -1.65
C PRO A 67 10.59 -10.50 -2.33
N ALA A 68 9.50 -10.36 -1.58
CA ALA A 68 8.30 -9.71 -2.05
C ALA A 68 8.50 -8.19 -2.18
N PRO A 69 7.72 -7.53 -3.05
CA PRO A 69 7.71 -6.08 -3.14
C PRO A 69 7.37 -5.46 -1.78
N LEU A 70 7.92 -4.28 -1.53
CA LEU A 70 7.45 -3.46 -0.40
C LEU A 70 6.04 -2.97 -0.75
N PHE A 71 5.03 -3.44 -0.02
CA PHE A 71 3.65 -3.03 -0.23
C PHE A 71 3.28 -1.90 0.73
N VAL A 72 3.01 -0.71 0.18
CA VAL A 72 2.67 0.49 0.93
C VAL A 72 1.21 0.81 0.71
N ILE A 73 0.42 0.72 1.78
CA ILE A 73 -0.98 1.13 1.79
C ILE A 73 -1.01 2.61 2.20
N THR A 74 -1.58 3.45 1.34
CA THR A 74 -1.66 4.91 1.50
C THR A 74 -3.03 5.40 0.99
N GLY A 75 -3.17 6.69 0.72
CA GLY A 75 -4.46 7.34 0.42
C GLY A 75 -4.67 8.59 1.26
N GLY A 76 -5.93 8.84 1.60
CA GLY A 76 -6.33 9.70 2.70
C GLY A 76 -5.94 9.09 4.05
N ASP A 77 -6.93 8.70 4.84
CA ASP A 77 -6.71 7.95 6.08
C ASP A 77 -7.24 6.51 5.91
N PRO A 78 -6.42 5.55 5.49
CA PRO A 78 -6.87 4.16 5.30
C PRO A 78 -7.08 3.43 6.63
N GLY A 79 -6.89 4.07 7.79
CA GLY A 79 -7.02 3.44 9.09
C GLY A 79 -8.40 2.84 9.37
N PRO A 80 -8.53 2.05 10.45
CA PRO A 80 -9.77 1.35 10.79
C PRO A 80 -10.98 2.26 11.03
N TYR A 81 -10.75 3.56 11.26
CA TYR A 81 -11.81 4.55 11.41
C TYR A 81 -12.55 4.81 10.09
N ILE A 82 -11.84 4.84 8.97
CA ILE A 82 -12.42 5.06 7.64
C ILE A 82 -12.68 3.74 6.92
N ARG A 83 -11.76 2.78 7.05
CA ARG A 83 -11.88 1.41 6.49
C ARG A 83 -11.97 0.40 7.64
N PRO A 84 -13.16 0.07 8.15
CA PRO A 84 -13.32 -0.91 9.24
C PRO A 84 -12.67 -2.28 8.95
N ASP A 85 -12.52 -2.61 7.67
CA ASP A 85 -11.88 -3.82 7.17
C ASP A 85 -10.34 -3.77 7.16
N PHE A 86 -9.72 -2.61 7.37
CA PHE A 86 -8.26 -2.41 7.35
C PHE A 86 -7.49 -3.38 8.28
N CYS A 87 -8.06 -3.68 9.45
CA CYS A 87 -7.45 -4.62 10.41
C CYS A 87 -7.27 -6.04 9.83
N ARG A 88 -8.08 -6.44 8.84
CA ARG A 88 -7.91 -7.73 8.13
C ARG A 88 -6.63 -7.73 7.29
N TRP A 89 -6.20 -6.57 6.81
CA TRP A 89 -5.01 -6.39 5.99
C TRP A 89 -3.72 -6.25 6.79
N GLY A 90 -3.79 -5.67 7.99
CA GLY A 90 -2.61 -5.42 8.84
C GLY A 90 -1.81 -6.68 9.21
N ARG A 91 -2.41 -7.87 9.12
CA ARG A 91 -1.69 -9.14 9.26
C ARG A 91 -0.97 -9.57 7.98
N ALA A 92 -1.42 -9.17 6.80
CA ALA A 92 -0.86 -9.56 5.52
C ALA A 92 0.45 -8.82 5.20
N THR A 93 0.56 -7.53 5.55
CA THR A 93 1.79 -6.73 5.37
C THR A 93 2.96 -7.25 6.23
N TYR A 94 2.70 -7.84 7.40
CA TYR A 94 3.70 -8.50 8.23
C TYR A 94 4.16 -9.87 7.66
N VAL A 95 3.27 -10.58 6.97
CA VAL A 95 3.55 -11.91 6.38
C VAL A 95 4.40 -11.80 5.10
N ILE A 96 4.28 -10.72 4.34
CA ILE A 96 5.13 -10.44 3.16
C ILE A 96 6.63 -10.33 3.55
N GLY A 97 6.93 -9.99 4.81
CA GLY A 97 8.28 -9.85 5.36
C GLY A 97 8.87 -11.10 6.03
N ARG A 98 8.13 -12.20 6.20
CA ARG A 98 8.65 -13.46 6.79
C ARG A 98 8.65 -14.56 5.80
#